data_AF-A0A2E1A0M6-F1
#
_entry.id   AF-A0A2E1A0M6-F1
#
_cell.length_a   1.000
_cell.length_b   1.000
_cell.length_c   1.000
_cell.angle_alpha   90.00
_cell.angle_beta   90.00
_cell.angle_gamma   90.00
#
_symmetry.space_group_name_H-M   'P 1'
#
loop_
_entity.id
_entity.type
_entity.pdbx_description
1 polymer ?
#
loop_
_entity_poly.entity_id
_entity_poly.type
_entity_poly.pdbx_seq_one_letter_code
_entity_poly.pdbx_strand_id
1 'polypeptide(L)'
;MMAEMLTPVKNNLILMIGGSLFVLLGVGFLIFSSVCPCAVSPGGYLFGERVDAPVADWNLTTANQENLCQLQIWAGIRPHSINLNCMATPEGELFLSCSVCDRKYWASKVGPDENARLRLGELVYPVALNR
;
A
#
# COMPACT_ATOMS: atom_id res chain seq x y z
N MET A 1 -45.71 26.89 7.38
CA MET A 1 -45.79 25.98 6.22
C MET A 1 -44.54 26.04 5.33
N MET A 2 -44.00 27.22 4.99
CA MET A 2 -42.82 27.32 4.10
C MET A 2 -41.50 26.95 4.77
N ALA A 3 -41.31 27.32 6.04
CA ALA A 3 -40.09 27.04 6.80
C ALA A 3 -39.89 25.55 7.15
N GLU A 4 -40.97 24.79 7.33
CA GLU A 4 -40.91 23.34 7.62
C GLU A 4 -40.57 22.50 6.40
N MET A 5 -40.78 23.02 5.18
CA MET A 5 -40.39 22.35 3.94
C MET A 5 -38.91 22.59 3.58
N LEU A 6 -38.32 23.70 4.02
CA LEU A 6 -36.92 24.04 3.75
C LEU A 6 -35.92 23.20 4.56
N THR A 7 -36.26 22.79 5.77
CA THR A 7 -35.38 21.99 6.64
C THR A 7 -35.10 20.58 6.12
N PRO A 8 -36.08 19.76 5.68
CA PRO A 8 -35.80 18.44 5.11
C PRO A 8 -35.07 18.54 3.77
N VAL A 9 -35.39 19.53 2.93
CA VAL A 9 -34.69 19.75 1.65
C VAL A 9 -33.23 20.13 1.87
N LYS A 10 -32.93 21.02 2.83
CA LYS A 10 -31.56 21.40 3.21
C LYS A 10 -30.77 20.21 3.76
N ASN A 11 -31.38 19.40 4.63
CA ASN A 11 -30.72 18.22 5.21
C ASN A 11 -30.44 17.16 4.15
N ASN A 12 -31.37 16.91 3.23
CA ASN A 12 -31.16 15.98 2.11
C ASN A 12 -30.08 16.49 1.14
N LEU A 13 -30.04 17.80 0.89
CA LEU A 13 -28.99 18.41 0.06
C LEU A 13 -27.60 18.27 0.70
N ILE A 14 -27.47 18.52 2.00
CA ILE A 14 -26.21 18.32 2.74
C ILE A 14 -25.78 16.84 2.70
N LEU A 15 -26.72 15.91 2.89
CA LEU A 15 -26.46 14.47 2.78
C LEU A 15 -25.99 14.08 1.37
N MET A 16 -26.62 14.61 0.32
CA MET A 16 -26.21 14.32 -1.06
C MET A 16 -24.85 14.90 -1.41
N ILE A 17 -24.54 16.12 -0.96
CA ILE A 17 -23.23 16.74 -1.18
C ILE A 17 -22.15 15.98 -0.41
N GLY A 18 -22.41 15.69 0.87
CA GLY A 18 -21.48 14.93 1.72
C GLY A 18 -21.23 13.53 1.18
N GLY A 19 -22.29 12.82 0.77
CA GLY A 19 -22.19 11.51 0.14
C GLY A 19 -21.42 11.55 -1.19
N SER A 20 -21.70 12.53 -2.06
CA SER A 20 -20.99 12.69 -3.34
C SER A 20 -19.50 12.98 -3.12
N LEU A 21 -19.15 13.86 -2.18
CA LEU A 21 -17.76 14.14 -1.84
C LEU A 21 -17.05 12.90 -1.30
N PHE A 22 -17.71 12.13 -0.44
CA PHE A 22 -17.16 10.90 0.10
C PHE A 22 -16.89 9.86 -0.99
N VAL A 23 -17.82 9.70 -1.94
CA VAL A 23 -17.63 8.82 -3.10
C VAL A 23 -16.45 9.29 -3.96
N LEU A 24 -16.36 10.58 -4.25
CA LEU A 24 -15.23 11.14 -5.03
C LEU A 24 -13.88 10.90 -4.34
N LEU A 25 -13.80 11.10 -3.04
CA LEU A 25 -12.58 10.84 -2.26
C LEU A 25 -12.24 9.34 -2.24
N GLY A 26 -13.23 8.47 -2.09
CA GLY A 26 -13.06 7.02 -2.13
C GLY A 26 -12.54 6.54 -3.48
N VAL A 27 -13.15 6.97 -4.58
CA VAL A 27 -12.70 6.63 -5.94
C VAL A 27 -11.31 7.18 -6.21
N GLY A 28 -11.04 8.44 -5.82
CA GLY A 28 -9.71 9.05 -5.95
C GLY A 28 -8.64 8.26 -5.20
N PHE A 29 -8.93 7.80 -3.98
CA PHE A 29 -8.02 6.96 -3.20
C PHE A 29 -7.78 5.58 -3.83
N LEU A 30 -8.79 4.96 -4.41
CA LEU A 30 -8.66 3.68 -5.12
C LEU A 30 -7.79 3.83 -6.38
N ILE A 31 -8.00 4.90 -7.16
CA ILE A 31 -7.17 5.22 -8.32
C ILE A 31 -5.73 5.47 -7.88
N PHE A 32 -5.52 6.29 -6.84
CA PHE A 32 -4.19 6.53 -6.28
C PHE A 32 -3.50 5.23 -5.84
N SER A 33 -4.25 4.28 -5.27
CA SER A 33 -3.71 3.00 -4.82
C SER A 33 -3.48 2.00 -5.98
N SER A 34 -4.16 2.15 -7.11
CA SER A 34 -3.98 1.28 -8.28
C SER A 34 -2.89 1.76 -9.24
N VAL A 35 -2.54 3.05 -9.20
CA VAL A 35 -1.39 3.59 -9.96
C VAL A 35 -0.09 3.17 -9.26
N CYS A 36 0.83 2.59 -10.03
CA CYS A 36 2.12 2.14 -9.50
C CYS A 36 2.88 3.28 -8.80
N PRO A 37 3.55 3.00 -7.66
CA PRO A 37 4.50 3.94 -7.07
C PRO A 37 5.65 4.15 -8.06
N CYS A 38 5.63 5.27 -8.78
CA CYS A 38 6.60 5.55 -9.84
C CYS A 38 7.58 6.64 -9.38
N ALA A 39 8.87 6.31 -9.44
CA ALA A 39 10.08 7.10 -9.16
C ALA A 39 10.13 7.90 -7.83
N VAL A 40 9.14 8.77 -7.59
CA VAL A 40 9.04 9.68 -6.43
C VAL A 40 7.66 9.67 -5.77
N SER A 41 6.61 9.18 -6.42
CA SER A 41 5.28 9.09 -5.81
C SER A 41 5.13 7.76 -5.07
N PRO A 42 4.74 7.78 -3.78
CA PRO A 42 4.34 6.57 -3.09
C PRO A 42 2.95 6.14 -3.57
N GLY A 43 2.67 4.85 -3.47
CA GLY A 43 1.33 4.30 -3.65
C GLY A 43 0.62 4.12 -2.32
N GLY A 44 -0.63 3.66 -2.39
CA GLY A 44 -1.46 3.33 -1.23
C GLY A 44 -1.40 1.84 -0.89
N TYR A 45 -2.57 1.20 -0.88
CA TYR A 45 -2.65 -0.24 -0.64
C TYR A 45 -2.10 -1.05 -1.81
N LEU A 46 -1.42 -2.15 -1.51
CA LEU A 46 -1.13 -3.21 -2.46
C LEU A 46 -2.32 -4.15 -2.55
N PHE A 47 -2.81 -4.30 -3.77
CA PHE A 47 -3.86 -5.25 -4.13
C PHE A 47 -3.26 -6.45 -4.86
N GLY A 48 -3.84 -7.63 -4.64
CA GLY A 48 -3.42 -8.89 -5.24
C GLY A 48 -3.99 -10.08 -4.48
N GLU A 49 -3.68 -11.28 -4.94
CA GLU A 49 -4.04 -12.53 -4.28
C GLU A 49 -3.21 -12.69 -3.00
N ARG A 50 -3.88 -12.98 -1.88
CA ARG A 50 -3.20 -13.08 -0.57
C ARG A 50 -2.63 -14.48 -0.38
N VAL A 51 -1.37 -14.52 0.01
CA VAL A 51 -0.72 -15.73 0.47
C VAL A 51 -0.66 -15.68 1.99
N ASP A 52 -1.42 -16.51 2.67
CA ASP A 52 -1.48 -16.51 4.14
C ASP A 52 -0.39 -17.38 4.79
N ALA A 53 0.24 -18.27 4.01
CA ALA A 53 1.28 -19.16 4.51
C ALA A 53 2.64 -18.43 4.64
N PRO A 54 3.41 -18.68 5.71
CA PRO A 54 4.79 -18.22 5.79
C PRO A 54 5.63 -18.77 4.64
N VAL A 55 6.49 -17.92 4.06
CA VAL A 55 7.43 -18.33 3.02
C VAL A 55 8.67 -18.91 3.70
N ALA A 56 8.90 -20.22 3.53
CA ALA A 56 10.06 -20.91 4.10
C ALA A 56 11.35 -20.65 3.31
N ASP A 57 11.23 -20.47 1.99
CA ASP A 57 12.35 -20.24 1.08
C ASP A 57 11.89 -19.28 -0.03
N TRP A 58 12.44 -18.06 -0.04
CA TRP A 58 12.11 -17.04 -1.03
C TRP A 58 12.69 -17.32 -2.42
N ASN A 59 13.71 -18.17 -2.55
CA ASN A 59 14.31 -18.53 -3.84
C ASN A 59 13.35 -19.38 -4.70
N LEU A 60 12.35 -20.01 -4.07
CA LEU A 60 11.29 -20.76 -4.76
C LEU A 60 10.14 -19.86 -5.26
N THR A 61 10.18 -18.56 -4.96
CA THR A 61 9.16 -17.59 -5.41
C THR A 61 9.59 -16.90 -6.71
N THR A 62 8.79 -15.95 -7.20
CA THR A 62 9.15 -15.13 -8.37
C THR A 62 10.11 -13.97 -8.04
N ALA A 63 10.61 -13.86 -6.81
CA ALA A 63 11.42 -12.73 -6.35
C ALA A 63 12.66 -12.43 -7.22
N ASN A 64 13.27 -13.46 -7.81
CA ASN A 64 14.46 -13.33 -8.68
C ASN A 64 14.11 -13.08 -10.16
N GLN A 65 12.83 -13.14 -10.52
CA GLN A 65 12.31 -12.92 -11.87
C GLN A 65 11.60 -11.56 -12.00
N GLU A 66 11.18 -10.95 -10.89
CA GLU A 66 10.58 -9.62 -10.89
C GLU A 66 11.64 -8.52 -11.12
N ASN A 67 11.33 -7.55 -12.00
CA ASN A 67 12.18 -6.37 -12.15
C ASN A 67 12.20 -5.50 -10.89
N LEU A 68 11.05 -5.38 -10.22
CA LEU A 68 10.85 -4.60 -9.00
C LEU A 68 9.83 -5.31 -8.11
N CYS A 69 10.16 -5.42 -6.84
CA CYS A 69 9.21 -5.80 -5.80
C CYS A 69 8.44 -4.59 -5.30
N GLN A 70 7.17 -4.78 -4.94
CA GLN A 70 6.40 -3.72 -4.28
C GLN A 70 6.30 -3.99 -2.79
N LEU A 71 6.67 -3.02 -1.97
CA LEU A 71 6.56 -3.10 -0.52
C LEU A 71 5.52 -2.10 -0.04
N GLN A 72 4.61 -2.52 0.83
CA GLN A 72 3.70 -1.65 1.57
C GLN A 72 4.02 -1.70 3.06
N ILE A 73 4.19 -0.53 3.64
CA ILE A 73 4.32 -0.33 5.08
C ILE A 73 3.18 0.55 5.61
N TRP A 74 3.08 0.64 6.93
CA TRP A 74 2.26 1.64 7.59
C TRP A 74 3.10 2.88 7.94
N ALA A 75 2.84 3.99 7.23
CA ALA A 75 3.45 5.27 7.55
C ALA A 75 2.48 6.09 8.41
N GLY A 76 2.44 5.79 9.71
CA GLY A 76 1.39 6.27 10.61
C GLY A 76 0.06 5.59 10.27
N ILE A 77 -1.00 6.37 10.02
CA ILE A 77 -2.34 5.83 9.69
C ILE A 77 -2.56 5.54 8.20
N ARG A 78 -1.54 5.76 7.35
CA ARG A 78 -1.69 5.62 5.91
C ARG A 78 -0.87 4.44 5.38
N PRO A 79 -1.46 3.58 4.53
CA PRO A 79 -0.67 2.63 3.76
C PRO A 79 0.25 3.42 2.84
N HIS A 80 1.50 2.99 2.75
CA HIS A 80 2.52 3.62 1.93
C HIS A 80 3.25 2.54 1.17
N SER A 81 3.04 2.47 -0.14
CA SER A 81 3.70 1.51 -1.00
C SER A 81 4.78 2.12 -1.88
N ILE A 82 5.81 1.33 -2.16
CA ILE A 82 7.02 1.69 -2.88
C ILE A 82 7.48 0.54 -3.76
N ASN A 83 8.24 0.84 -4.80
CA ASN A 83 8.94 -0.16 -5.60
C ASN A 83 10.42 -0.21 -5.21
N LEU A 84 10.97 -1.41 -5.02
CA LEU A 84 12.35 -1.67 -4.63
C LEU A 84 12.92 -2.81 -5.49
N ASN A 85 14.24 -2.81 -5.68
CA ASN A 85 14.88 -4.03 -6.15
C ASN A 85 14.85 -5.06 -5.03
N CYS A 86 14.72 -6.32 -5.39
CA CYS A 86 14.70 -7.43 -4.47
C CYS A 86 15.57 -8.56 -5.00
N MET A 87 16.05 -9.39 -4.09
CA MET A 87 16.86 -10.55 -4.41
C MET A 87 16.62 -11.61 -3.35
N ALA A 88 16.27 -12.83 -3.78
CA ALA A 88 16.29 -13.98 -2.91
C ALA A 88 17.66 -14.68 -2.98
N THR A 89 18.23 -15.02 -1.83
CA THR A 89 19.51 -15.74 -1.74
C THR A 89 19.32 -17.23 -2.01
N PRO A 90 20.39 -17.96 -2.37
CA PRO A 90 20.34 -19.43 -2.46
C PRO A 90 19.94 -20.12 -1.14
N GLU A 91 20.19 -19.47 0.00
CA GLU A 91 19.81 -19.92 1.34
C GLU A 91 18.34 -19.65 1.69
N GLY A 92 17.61 -18.95 0.81
CA GLY A 92 16.17 -18.70 0.90
C GLY A 92 15.76 -17.43 1.61
N GLU A 93 16.71 -16.53 1.90
CA GLU A 93 16.44 -15.21 2.49
C GLU A 93 16.06 -14.18 1.41
N LEU A 94 15.20 -13.22 1.73
CA LEU A 94 14.85 -12.13 0.81
C LEU A 94 15.45 -10.80 1.27
N PHE A 95 16.24 -10.18 0.40
CA PHE A 95 16.77 -8.85 0.61
C PHE A 95 16.02 -7.83 -0.24
N LEU A 96 15.58 -6.74 0.40
CA LEU A 96 15.03 -5.57 -0.27
C LEU A 96 16.10 -4.50 -0.35
N SER A 97 16.51 -4.16 -1.57
CA SER A 97 17.52 -3.12 -1.77
C SER A 97 16.92 -1.75 -1.49
N CYS A 98 17.63 -0.96 -0.72
CA CYS A 98 17.27 0.42 -0.47
C CYS A 98 18.51 1.31 -0.63
N SER A 99 18.56 2.05 -1.73
CA SER A 99 19.63 3.01 -1.98
C SER A 99 19.42 4.27 -1.13
N VAL A 100 20.39 4.66 -0.31
CA VAL A 100 20.35 5.90 0.48
C VAL A 100 19.08 5.99 1.36
N CYS A 101 18.79 4.91 2.11
CA CYS A 101 17.57 4.78 2.93
C CYS A 101 17.31 5.94 3.86
N ASP A 102 18.36 6.51 4.45
CA ASP A 102 18.21 7.57 5.46
C ASP A 102 17.59 8.86 4.90
N ARG A 103 17.57 9.02 3.57
CA ARG A 103 16.89 10.13 2.89
C ARG A 103 15.47 9.80 2.43
N LYS A 104 15.02 8.54 2.55
CA LYS A 104 13.71 8.10 2.07
C LYS A 104 12.72 8.12 3.22
N TYR A 105 11.61 8.83 3.01
CA TYR A 105 10.53 8.96 3.99
C TYR A 105 10.10 7.61 4.57
N TRP A 106 9.85 6.61 3.71
CA TRP A 106 9.38 5.30 4.12
C TRP A 106 10.35 4.55 5.03
N ALA A 107 11.67 4.64 4.77
CA ALA A 107 12.67 3.87 5.50
C ALA A 107 12.81 4.34 6.96
N SER A 108 12.51 5.62 7.23
CA SER A 108 12.44 6.16 8.59
C SER A 108 11.22 5.67 9.39
N LYS A 109 10.27 5.00 8.72
CA LYS A 109 9.03 4.46 9.33
C LYS A 109 9.08 2.95 9.54
N VAL A 110 10.16 2.30 9.12
CA VAL A 110 10.38 0.87 9.33
C VAL A 110 11.24 0.68 10.57
N GLY A 111 10.66 0.13 11.63
CA GLY A 111 11.36 -0.30 12.83
C GLY A 111 11.80 -1.77 12.77
N PRO A 112 12.36 -2.30 13.87
CA PRO A 112 12.59 -3.74 14.04
C PRO A 112 11.27 -4.52 14.00
N ASP A 113 11.25 -5.67 13.31
CA ASP A 113 10.09 -6.54 13.15
C ASP A 113 8.82 -5.83 12.64
N GLU A 114 9.00 -4.82 11.78
CA GLU A 114 7.89 -4.01 11.27
C GLU A 114 6.99 -4.83 10.34
N ASN A 115 5.69 -4.86 10.63
CA ASN A 115 4.71 -5.56 9.78
C ASN A 115 4.51 -4.83 8.46
N ALA A 116 4.68 -5.56 7.36
CA ALA A 116 4.55 -5.05 6.02
C ALA A 116 3.85 -6.06 5.09
N ARG A 117 3.59 -5.62 3.85
CA ARG A 117 3.14 -6.50 2.77
C ARG A 117 4.09 -6.39 1.60
N LEU A 118 4.53 -7.52 1.09
CA LEU A 118 5.33 -7.61 -0.11
C LEU A 118 4.48 -8.15 -1.25
N ARG A 119 4.55 -7.52 -2.42
CA ARG A 119 3.93 -8.02 -3.64
C ARG A 119 4.99 -8.45 -4.65
N LEU A 120 4.84 -9.69 -5.13
CA LEU A 120 5.59 -10.29 -6.23
C LEU A 120 4.57 -10.66 -7.32
N GLY A 121 4.62 -10.00 -8.48
CA GLY A 121 3.62 -10.20 -9.54
C GLY A 121 2.19 -9.92 -9.05
N GLU A 122 1.36 -10.95 -8.94
CA GLU A 122 -0.02 -10.86 -8.46
C GLU A 122 -0.20 -11.28 -6.99
N LEU A 123 0.83 -11.89 -6.39
CA LEU A 123 0.79 -12.45 -5.04
C LEU A 123 1.24 -11.43 -3.99
N VAL A 124 0.50 -11.34 -2.89
CA VAL A 124 0.77 -10.44 -1.76
C VAL A 124 1.01 -11.26 -0.50
N TYR A 125 2.22 -11.14 0.03
CA TYR A 125 2.71 -11.86 1.19
C TYR A 125 2.75 -10.95 2.42
N PRO A 126 2.27 -11.41 3.60
CA PRO A 126 2.59 -10.75 4.87
C PRO A 126 4.07 -10.99 5.19
N VAL A 127 4.79 -9.93 5.56
CA VAL A 127 6.21 -10.01 5.90
C VAL A 127 6.50 -9.17 7.14
N ALA A 128 7.52 -9.56 7.90
CA ALA A 128 8.13 -8.75 8.94
C ALA A 128 9.47 -8.23 8.41
N LEU A 129 9.68 -6.92 8.45
CA LEU A 129 10.91 -6.30 8.00
C LEU A 129 11.92 -6.22 9.14
N ASN A 130 13.12 -6.72 8.87
CA ASN A 130 14.25 -6.61 9.76
C ASN A 130 15.30 -5.70 9.12
N ARG A 131 15.50 -4.53 9.73
CA ARG A 131 16.46 -3.51 9.28
C ARG A 131 17.69 -3.50 10.18
#